data_AF-A0AAW0ENV6-F1
#
_entry.id   AF-A0AAW0ENV6-F1
#
_cell.length_a   1.000
_cell.length_b   1.000
_cell.length_c   1.000
_cell.angle_alpha   90.00
_cell.angle_beta   90.00
_cell.angle_gamma   90.00
#
_symmetry.space_group_name_H-M   'P 1'
#
loop_
_entity.id
_entity.type
_entity.pdbx_description
1 polymer ?
#
loop_
_entity_poly.entity_id
_entity_poly.type
_entity_poly.pdbx_seq_one_letter_code
_entity_poly.pdbx_strand_id
1 'polypeptide(L)'
;MRTVKERDVAGMAAFELALQYMCIRQDRSYHFVQLLTAVCSLVFFSQLAALHALLVLPPLVPSVEPHVEFLRAYSHPLVAGLSLVVLLLVRASKKRFVIEPGEQTMERLNRDVLEPCLGMKFDTHTGKLFSDYRAGSLRGRENYYSLRYLDEAPPPPPPATETTTT
;
A
#
# COMPACT_ATOMS: atom_id res chain seq x y z
N MET A 1 32.63 -15.03 -14.79
CA MET A 1 32.18 -14.50 -13.48
C MET A 1 31.46 -13.16 -13.56
N ARG A 2 31.85 -12.20 -14.43
CA ARG A 2 31.14 -10.91 -14.57
C ARG A 2 29.67 -11.03 -15.03
N THR A 3 29.37 -11.93 -15.96
CA THR A 3 28.01 -12.11 -16.53
C THR A 3 26.98 -12.69 -15.56
N VAL A 4 27.41 -13.54 -14.62
CA VAL A 4 26.53 -14.07 -13.56
C VAL A 4 26.16 -12.96 -12.58
N LYS A 5 27.16 -12.15 -12.17
CA LYS A 5 26.97 -10.99 -11.29
C LYS A 5 26.04 -9.93 -11.91
N GLU A 6 26.12 -9.69 -13.22
CA GLU A 6 25.21 -8.77 -13.93
C GLU A 6 23.79 -9.33 -14.08
N ARG A 7 23.64 -10.64 -14.32
CA ARG A 7 22.34 -11.30 -14.43
C ARG A 7 21.58 -11.32 -13.10
N ASP A 8 22.29 -11.50 -11.99
CA ASP A 8 21.70 -11.43 -10.64
C ASP A 8 21.21 -10.01 -10.31
N VAL A 9 21.92 -8.98 -10.79
CA VAL A 9 21.53 -7.57 -10.60
C VAL A 9 20.29 -7.21 -11.43
N ALA A 10 20.22 -7.63 -12.68
CA ALA A 10 19.04 -7.39 -13.52
C ALA A 10 17.80 -8.11 -12.95
N GLY A 11 17.97 -9.34 -12.43
CA GLY A 11 16.92 -10.09 -11.76
C GLY A 11 16.42 -9.40 -10.49
N MET A 12 17.34 -8.90 -9.66
CA MET A 12 16.99 -8.15 -8.45
C MET A 12 16.28 -6.83 -8.74
N ALA A 13 16.74 -6.06 -9.72
CA ALA A 13 16.08 -4.82 -10.13
C ALA A 13 14.67 -5.09 -10.71
N ALA A 14 14.51 -6.15 -11.50
CA ALA A 14 13.21 -6.56 -12.00
C ALA A 14 12.27 -7.01 -10.87
N PHE A 15 12.81 -7.69 -9.85
CA PHE A 15 12.04 -8.10 -8.68
C PHE A 15 11.61 -6.90 -7.82
N GLU A 16 12.51 -5.96 -7.56
CA GLU A 16 12.20 -4.70 -6.86
C GLU A 16 11.09 -3.92 -7.58
N LEU A 17 11.22 -3.76 -8.89
CA LEU A 17 10.22 -3.08 -9.72
C LEU A 17 8.86 -3.82 -9.71
N ALA A 18 8.87 -5.15 -9.68
CA ALA A 18 7.66 -5.95 -9.54
C ALA A 18 6.99 -5.72 -8.17
N LEU A 19 7.74 -5.66 -7.07
CA LEU A 19 7.21 -5.35 -5.73
C LEU A 19 6.63 -3.94 -5.66
N GLN A 20 7.33 -2.94 -6.20
CA GLN A 20 6.83 -1.57 -6.31
C GLN A 20 5.51 -1.52 -7.10
N TYR A 21 5.44 -2.21 -8.24
CA TYR A 21 4.23 -2.28 -9.05
C TYR A 21 3.07 -2.93 -8.29
N MET A 22 3.32 -4.02 -7.56
CA MET A 22 2.31 -4.67 -6.72
C MET A 22 1.80 -3.72 -5.64
N CYS A 23 2.69 -3.00 -4.93
CA CYS A 23 2.33 -2.04 -3.91
C CYS A 23 1.39 -0.94 -4.46
N ILE A 24 1.79 -0.29 -5.56
CA ILE A 24 0.99 0.76 -6.20
C ILE A 24 -0.38 0.25 -6.66
N ARG A 25 -0.42 -0.98 -7.22
CA ARG A 25 -1.67 -1.58 -7.68
C ARG A 25 -2.61 -1.90 -6.51
N GLN A 26 -2.06 -2.36 -5.39
CA GLN A 26 -2.81 -2.61 -4.16
C GLN A 26 -3.42 -1.32 -3.63
N ASP A 27 -2.63 -0.24 -3.54
CA ASP A 27 -3.10 1.07 -3.04
C ASP A 27 -4.20 1.66 -3.91
N ARG A 28 -4.06 1.58 -5.23
CA ARG A 28 -5.13 2.01 -6.16
C ARG A 28 -6.43 1.25 -5.92
N SER A 29 -6.33 -0.07 -5.75
CA SER A 29 -7.49 -0.92 -5.48
C SER A 29 -8.13 -0.58 -4.13
N TYR A 30 -7.31 -0.33 -3.12
CA TYR A 30 -7.75 0.08 -1.79
C TYR A 30 -8.50 1.41 -1.82
N HIS A 31 -7.93 2.44 -2.45
CA HIS A 31 -8.57 3.75 -2.58
C HIS A 31 -9.84 3.71 -3.44
N PHE A 32 -9.86 2.90 -4.49
CA PHE A 32 -11.07 2.69 -5.29
C PHE A 32 -12.20 2.12 -4.44
N VAL A 33 -11.93 1.10 -3.63
CA VAL A 33 -12.92 0.51 -2.72
C VAL A 33 -13.34 1.50 -1.63
N GLN A 34 -12.41 2.30 -1.09
CA GLN A 34 -12.75 3.37 -0.15
C GLN A 34 -13.69 4.41 -0.78
N LEU A 35 -13.39 4.87 -2.00
CA LEU A 35 -14.22 5.82 -2.73
C LEU A 35 -15.62 5.24 -2.98
N LEU A 36 -15.70 4.00 -3.46
CA LEU A 36 -16.97 3.31 -3.67
C LEU A 36 -17.76 3.21 -2.36
N THR A 37 -17.11 2.85 -1.25
CA THR A 37 -17.73 2.80 0.07
C THR A 37 -18.26 4.17 0.47
N ALA A 38 -17.47 5.23 0.28
CA ALA A 38 -17.87 6.60 0.61
C ALA A 38 -19.09 7.04 -0.21
N VAL A 39 -19.09 6.82 -1.52
CA VAL A 39 -20.22 7.15 -2.41
C VAL A 39 -21.48 6.39 -1.99
N CYS A 40 -21.38 5.08 -1.79
CA CYS A 40 -22.53 4.28 -1.33
C CYS A 40 -23.04 4.74 0.05
N SER A 41 -22.14 5.13 0.96
CA SER A 41 -22.51 5.62 2.29
C SER A 41 -23.22 6.97 2.21
N LEU A 42 -22.77 7.88 1.35
CA LEU A 42 -23.41 9.16 1.13
C LEU A 42 -24.84 8.99 0.59
N VAL A 43 -25.03 8.08 -0.36
CA VAL A 43 -26.37 7.76 -0.88
C VAL A 43 -27.25 7.18 0.24
N PHE A 44 -26.74 6.25 1.03
CA PHE A 44 -27.50 5.66 2.12
C PHE A 44 -27.87 6.69 3.20
N PHE A 45 -26.92 7.49 3.67
CA PHE A 45 -27.16 8.49 4.71
C PHE A 45 -28.05 9.63 4.23
N SER A 46 -27.96 10.05 2.96
CA SER A 46 -28.88 11.06 2.42
C SER A 46 -30.32 10.54 2.34
N GLN A 47 -30.52 9.30 1.90
CA GLN A 47 -31.83 8.64 1.92
C GLN A 47 -32.36 8.48 3.34
N LEU A 48 -31.52 8.05 4.28
CA LEU A 48 -31.90 7.90 5.68
C LEU A 48 -32.29 9.24 6.31
N ALA A 49 -31.51 10.30 6.05
CA ALA A 49 -31.80 11.65 6.53
C ALA A 49 -33.11 12.19 5.94
N ALA A 50 -33.37 11.98 4.66
CA ALA A 50 -34.61 12.40 4.01
C ALA A 50 -35.83 11.65 4.58
N LEU A 51 -35.74 10.33 4.76
CA LEU A 51 -36.80 9.52 5.38
C LEU A 51 -37.05 9.95 6.84
N HIS A 52 -35.98 10.19 7.60
CA HIS A 52 -36.10 10.64 8.98
C HIS A 52 -36.69 12.04 9.08
N ALA A 53 -36.35 12.94 8.15
CA ALA A 53 -36.95 14.27 8.08
C ALA A 53 -38.45 14.16 7.81
N LEU A 54 -38.87 13.36 6.83
CA LEU A 54 -40.28 13.14 6.51
C LEU A 54 -41.07 12.46 7.63
N LEU A 55 -40.44 11.61 8.44
CA LEU A 55 -41.13 10.87 9.50
C LEU A 55 -41.24 11.69 10.81
N VAL A 56 -40.21 12.49 11.13
CA VAL A 56 -40.07 13.12 12.45
C VAL A 56 -40.39 14.61 12.44
N LEU A 57 -40.08 15.36 11.37
CA LEU A 57 -40.37 16.80 11.35
C LEU A 57 -41.87 17.12 11.31
N PRO A 58 -42.71 16.48 10.47
CA PRO A 58 -44.14 16.80 10.43
C PRO A 58 -44.88 16.63 11.77
N PRO A 59 -44.68 15.56 12.57
CA PRO A 59 -45.33 15.46 13.87
C PRO A 59 -44.77 16.43 14.92
N LEU A 60 -43.50 16.84 14.83
CA LEU A 60 -42.91 17.81 15.77
C LEU A 60 -43.28 19.26 15.44
N VAL A 61 -43.26 19.61 14.16
CA VAL A 61 -43.48 20.98 13.67
C VAL A 61 -44.31 20.94 12.37
N PRO A 62 -45.65 20.96 12.47
CA PRO A 62 -46.53 20.79 11.31
C PRO A 62 -46.41 21.93 10.28
N SER A 63 -45.95 23.13 10.66
CA SER A 63 -45.71 24.23 9.72
C SER A 63 -44.58 23.95 8.72
N VAL A 64 -43.72 22.98 9.00
CA VAL A 64 -42.56 22.64 8.17
C VAL A 64 -42.94 21.61 7.11
N GLU A 65 -44.04 20.88 7.27
CA GLU A 65 -44.52 19.83 6.36
C GLU A 65 -44.45 20.19 4.85
N PRO A 66 -44.97 21.35 4.37
CA PRO A 66 -44.88 21.70 2.95
C PRO A 66 -43.44 21.94 2.47
N HIS A 67 -42.51 22.25 3.38
CA HIS A 67 -41.09 22.41 3.08
C HIS A 67 -40.35 21.07 3.08
N VAL A 68 -40.89 19.99 3.66
CA VAL A 68 -40.24 18.67 3.65
C VAL A 68 -40.86 17.76 2.60
N GLU A 69 -42.11 17.99 2.21
CA GLU A 69 -42.84 17.14 1.24
C GLU A 69 -42.12 16.96 -0.09
N PHE A 70 -41.35 17.95 -0.56
CA PHE A 70 -40.58 17.79 -1.80
C PHE A 70 -39.57 16.62 -1.73
N LEU A 71 -39.07 16.28 -0.53
CA LEU A 71 -38.15 15.17 -0.34
C LEU A 71 -38.82 13.81 -0.61
N ARG A 72 -40.15 13.72 -0.49
CA ARG A 72 -40.90 12.47 -0.71
C ARG A 72 -40.70 11.92 -2.13
N ALA A 73 -40.51 12.80 -3.12
CA ALA A 73 -40.23 12.39 -4.50
C ALA A 73 -38.85 11.74 -4.68
N TYR A 74 -37.90 12.03 -3.79
CA TYR A 74 -36.51 11.59 -3.86
C TYR A 74 -36.15 10.52 -2.81
N SER A 75 -36.99 10.34 -1.79
CA SER A 75 -36.81 9.36 -0.74
C SER A 75 -37.65 8.12 -1.03
N HIS A 76 -37.01 6.94 -1.13
CA HIS A 76 -37.76 5.69 -1.26
C HIS A 76 -37.16 4.61 -0.35
N PRO A 77 -37.98 3.93 0.49
CA PRO A 77 -37.47 2.94 1.44
C PRO A 77 -36.74 1.78 0.75
N LEU A 78 -37.18 1.40 -0.46
CA LEU A 78 -36.47 0.42 -1.29
C LEU A 78 -35.05 0.86 -1.67
N VAL A 79 -34.86 2.15 -1.99
CA VAL A 79 -33.53 2.69 -2.36
C VAL A 79 -32.61 2.71 -1.13
N ALA A 80 -33.15 3.07 0.05
CA ALA A 80 -32.42 2.96 1.31
C ALA A 80 -32.03 1.50 1.63
N GLY A 81 -32.94 0.55 1.44
CA GLY A 81 -32.67 -0.87 1.63
C GLY A 81 -31.61 -1.40 0.65
N LEU A 82 -31.73 -1.08 -0.64
CA LEU A 82 -30.77 -1.50 -1.65
C LEU A 82 -29.37 -0.91 -1.41
N SER A 83 -29.29 0.38 -1.07
CA SER A 83 -27.99 1.02 -0.76
C SER A 83 -27.34 0.41 0.49
N LEU A 84 -28.12 0.01 1.49
CA LEU A 84 -27.62 -0.75 2.64
C LEU A 84 -27.08 -2.12 2.23
N VAL A 85 -27.80 -2.88 1.41
CA VAL A 85 -27.35 -4.18 0.91
C VAL A 85 -26.04 -4.03 0.13
N VAL A 86 -25.95 -3.03 -0.75
CA VAL A 86 -24.73 -2.72 -1.50
C VAL A 86 -23.56 -2.40 -0.54
N LEU A 87 -23.78 -1.57 0.48
CA LEU A 87 -22.76 -1.27 1.48
C LEU A 87 -22.27 -2.50 2.23
N LEU A 88 -23.19 -3.39 2.61
CA LEU A 88 -22.85 -4.65 3.26
C LEU A 88 -22.04 -5.57 2.33
N LEU A 89 -22.39 -5.62 1.05
CA LEU A 89 -21.64 -6.38 0.04
C LEU A 89 -20.24 -5.80 -0.18
N VAL A 90 -20.09 -4.47 -0.25
CA VAL A 90 -18.78 -3.80 -0.36
C VAL A 90 -17.93 -4.06 0.89
N ARG A 91 -18.53 -4.04 2.08
CA ARG A 91 -17.83 -4.36 3.33
C ARG A 91 -17.44 -5.83 3.39
N ALA A 92 -18.32 -6.73 2.97
CA ALA A 92 -18.05 -8.17 2.91
C ALA A 92 -16.97 -8.50 1.88
N SER A 93 -16.99 -7.86 0.70
CA SER A 93 -15.96 -8.05 -0.33
C SER A 93 -14.60 -7.54 0.14
N LYS A 94 -14.54 -6.36 0.77
CA LYS A 94 -13.30 -5.84 1.39
C LYS A 94 -12.69 -6.83 2.37
N LYS A 95 -13.52 -7.45 3.24
CA LYS A 95 -13.07 -8.46 4.20
C LYS A 95 -12.65 -9.77 3.53
N ARG A 96 -13.40 -10.23 2.52
CA ARG A 96 -13.14 -11.49 1.82
C ARG A 96 -11.87 -11.44 0.97
N PHE A 97 -11.61 -10.31 0.32
CA PHE A 97 -10.45 -10.12 -0.56
C PHE A 97 -9.25 -9.48 0.16
N VAL A 98 -9.35 -9.24 1.48
CA VAL A 98 -8.28 -8.68 2.31
C VAL A 98 -7.67 -7.44 1.64
N ILE A 99 -8.56 -6.53 1.20
CA ILE A 99 -8.14 -5.31 0.51
C ILE A 99 -7.60 -4.34 1.56
N GLU A 100 -6.28 -4.40 1.73
CA GLU A 100 -5.49 -3.63 2.68
C GLU A 100 -4.59 -2.63 1.94
N PRO A 101 -4.08 -1.59 2.63
CA PRO A 101 -3.04 -0.73 2.09
C PRO A 101 -1.85 -1.53 1.56
N GLY A 102 -1.21 -1.02 0.52
CA GLY A 102 -0.01 -1.58 -0.08
C GLY A 102 1.10 -1.79 0.96
N GLU A 103 1.27 -0.85 1.88
CA GLU A 103 2.23 -0.95 2.98
C GLU A 103 2.00 -2.19 3.86
N GLN A 104 0.77 -2.40 4.33
CA GLN A 104 0.42 -3.58 5.16
C GLN A 104 0.58 -4.89 4.39
N THR A 105 0.29 -4.85 3.10
CA THR A 105 0.47 -6.00 2.20
C THR A 105 1.95 -6.35 2.04
N MET A 106 2.80 -5.34 1.83
CA MET A 106 4.25 -5.52 1.73
C MET A 106 4.87 -5.93 3.06
N GLU A 107 4.36 -5.43 4.19
CA GLU A 107 4.80 -5.86 5.53
C GLU A 107 4.50 -7.33 5.79
N ARG A 108 3.31 -7.81 5.40
CA ARG A 108 2.98 -9.24 5.43
C ARG A 108 3.87 -10.05 4.49
N LEU A 109 4.08 -9.56 3.27
CA LEU A 109 4.97 -10.22 2.31
C LEU A 109 6.41 -10.30 2.84
N ASN A 110 6.87 -9.26 3.51
CA ASN A 110 8.18 -9.24 4.18
C ASN A 110 8.26 -10.33 5.24
N ARG A 111 7.31 -10.34 6.18
CA ARG A 111 7.29 -11.27 7.32
C ARG A 111 7.09 -12.72 6.90
N ASP A 112 6.20 -12.98 5.95
CA ASP A 112 5.73 -14.33 5.63
C ASP A 112 6.55 -14.98 4.50
N VAL A 113 7.22 -14.19 3.65
CA VAL A 113 7.95 -14.71 2.47
C VAL A 113 9.36 -14.14 2.34
N LEU A 114 9.55 -12.82 2.24
CA LEU A 114 10.85 -12.26 1.87
C LEU A 114 11.92 -12.49 2.94
N GLU A 115 11.62 -12.26 4.21
CA GLU A 115 12.55 -12.49 5.31
C GLU A 115 12.83 -14.00 5.51
N PRO A 116 11.83 -14.89 5.64
CA PRO A 116 12.09 -16.31 5.92
C PRO A 116 12.65 -17.09 4.72
N CYS A 117 12.22 -16.80 3.50
CA CYS A 117 12.61 -17.58 2.32
C CYS A 117 13.79 -16.97 1.55
N LEU A 118 13.96 -15.64 1.59
CA LEU A 118 14.93 -14.93 0.77
C LEU A 118 15.95 -14.13 1.60
N GLY A 119 15.76 -14.00 2.92
CA GLY A 119 16.63 -13.18 3.77
C GLY A 119 16.61 -11.70 3.39
N MET A 120 15.50 -11.25 2.81
CA MET A 120 15.33 -9.93 2.20
C MET A 120 14.16 -9.18 2.81
N LYS A 121 14.20 -7.85 2.72
CA LYS A 121 13.15 -6.96 3.18
C LYS A 121 12.93 -5.83 2.19
N PHE A 122 11.69 -5.60 1.80
CA PHE A 122 11.29 -4.49 0.96
C PHE A 122 10.84 -3.30 1.80
N ASP A 123 11.47 -2.14 1.61
CA ASP A 123 11.05 -0.88 2.24
C ASP A 123 10.12 -0.12 1.30
N THR A 124 8.89 0.11 1.75
CA THR A 124 7.84 0.79 0.98
C THR A 124 8.09 2.28 0.81
N HIS A 125 8.87 2.91 1.70
CA HIS A 125 9.19 4.35 1.60
C HIS A 125 10.29 4.62 0.59
N THR A 126 11.34 3.80 0.58
CA THR A 126 12.46 3.96 -0.36
C THR A 126 12.23 3.20 -1.66
N GLY A 127 11.29 2.25 -1.67
CA GLY A 127 11.03 1.34 -2.79
C GLY A 127 12.13 0.31 -2.99
N LYS A 128 13.05 0.12 -2.04
CA LYS A 128 14.26 -0.69 -2.22
C LYS A 128 14.22 -2.00 -1.48
N LEU A 129 14.92 -2.99 -2.02
CA LEU A 129 15.20 -4.25 -1.34
C LEU A 129 16.48 -4.16 -0.50
N PHE A 130 16.38 -4.63 0.74
CA PHE A 130 17.46 -4.84 1.69
C PHE A 130 17.66 -6.34 1.90
N SER A 131 18.88 -6.78 2.21
CA SER A 131 19.16 -8.16 2.61
C SER A 131 19.88 -8.17 3.95
N ASP A 132 19.34 -8.88 4.94
CA ASP A 132 20.00 -9.05 6.25
C ASP A 132 21.11 -10.13 6.19
N TYR A 133 21.24 -10.85 5.07
CA TYR A 133 22.25 -11.89 4.86
C TYR A 133 23.65 -11.35 4.50
N ARG A 134 24.21 -10.56 5.41
CA ARG A 134 25.66 -10.56 5.70
C ARG A 134 25.90 -10.20 7.19
N ALA A 135 25.15 -10.87 8.08
CA ALA A 135 25.40 -10.92 9.52
C ALA A 135 26.69 -11.70 9.86
N GLY A 136 27.82 -11.20 9.35
CA GLY A 136 29.15 -11.73 9.61
C GLY A 136 30.29 -10.73 9.43
N SER A 137 30.05 -9.46 9.01
CA SER A 137 31.19 -8.52 8.96
C SER A 137 30.90 -7.03 9.12
N LEU A 138 29.71 -6.48 8.86
CA LEU A 138 29.56 -5.02 8.94
C LEU A 138 28.22 -4.60 9.54
N ARG A 139 28.29 -4.10 10.77
CA ARG A 139 27.29 -3.20 11.36
C ARG A 139 27.17 -1.99 10.44
N GLY A 140 26.16 -1.96 9.58
CA GLY A 140 25.95 -0.83 8.69
C GLY A 140 24.72 -1.02 7.84
N ARG A 141 23.78 -0.09 7.99
CA ARG A 141 22.53 0.06 7.25
C ARG A 141 22.83 0.36 5.78
N GLU A 142 23.21 -0.64 5.01
CA GLU A 142 23.73 -0.48 3.66
C GLU A 142 22.75 -1.04 2.61
N ASN A 143 22.39 -0.19 1.65
CA ASN A 143 21.64 -0.59 0.46
C ASN A 143 22.50 -1.54 -0.39
N TYR A 144 21.90 -2.49 -1.12
CA TYR A 144 22.68 -3.42 -1.97
C TYR A 144 23.59 -2.71 -2.99
N TYR A 145 23.21 -1.49 -3.39
CA TYR A 145 24.00 -0.62 -4.26
C TYR A 145 25.25 -0.01 -3.60
N SER A 146 25.33 0.11 -2.27
CA SER A 146 26.56 0.57 -1.60
C SER A 146 27.62 -0.53 -1.50
N LEU A 147 27.20 -1.80 -1.47
CA LEU A 147 28.10 -2.95 -1.60
C LEU A 147 28.82 -3.01 -2.97
N ARG A 148 28.34 -2.25 -3.98
CA ARG A 148 28.99 -2.11 -5.29
C ARG A 148 30.33 -1.40 -5.21
N TYR A 149 30.47 -0.44 -4.29
CA TYR A 149 31.61 0.48 -4.25
C TYR A 149 32.64 0.12 -3.17
N LEU A 150 32.34 -0.85 -2.30
CA LEU A 150 33.26 -1.33 -1.26
C LEU A 150 34.27 -2.38 -1.76
N ASP A 151 34.06 -2.95 -2.95
CA ASP A 151 34.96 -3.95 -3.56
C ASP A 151 36.01 -3.34 -4.51
N GLU A 152 36.15 -2.01 -4.59
CA GLU A 152 37.32 -1.39 -5.23
C GLU A 152 38.55 -1.64 -4.35
N ALA A 153 39.48 -2.45 -4.87
CA ALA A 153 40.68 -2.87 -4.18
C ALA A 153 41.43 -1.68 -3.53
N PRO A 154 42.04 -1.87 -2.33
CA PRO A 154 42.87 -0.84 -1.74
C PRO A 154 43.97 -0.43 -2.74
N PRO A 155 44.30 0.87 -2.85
CA PRO A 155 45.34 1.32 -3.76
C PRO A 155 46.64 0.58 -3.47
N PRO A 156 47.43 0.23 -4.51
CA PRO A 156 48.68 -0.48 -4.30
C PRO A 156 49.59 0.32 -3.35
N PRO A 157 50.34 -0.35 -2.46
CA PRO A 157 51.27 0.34 -1.58
C PRO A 157 52.28 1.14 -2.40
N PRO A 158 52.74 2.31 -1.91
CA PRO A 158 53.69 3.15 -2.65
C PRO A 158 54.98 2.37 -2.92
N PRO A 159 55.64 2.60 -4.07
CA PRO A 159 56.85 1.89 -4.44
C PRO A 159 57.94 2.10 -3.38
N ALA A 160 58.59 1.01 -2.98
CA ALA A 160 59.72 1.03 -2.07
C ALA A 160 60.81 1.95 -2.63
N THR A 161 61.19 2.94 -1.84
CA THR A 161 62.28 3.85 -2.17
C THR A 161 63.58 3.05 -2.11
N GLU A 162 64.13 2.68 -3.27
CA GLU A 162 65.49 2.16 -3.37
C GLU A 162 66.44 3.26 -2.89
N THR A 163 66.95 3.09 -1.67
CA THR A 163 68.06 3.87 -1.13
C THR A 163 69.34 3.27 -1.65
N THR A 164 69.74 3.66 -2.86
CA THR A 164 71.09 3.39 -3.37
C THR A 164 72.06 4.31 -2.63
N THR A 165 72.71 3.77 -1.61
CA THR A 165 73.94 4.33 -1.03
C THR A 165 75.09 3.43 -1.44
N THR A 166 75.95 3.94 -2.32
CA THR A 166 77.42 3.97 -2.23
C THR A 166 77.98 4.59 -3.50
#